data_AF-A0A948Q1A8-F1
#
_entry.id   AF-A0A948Q1A8-F1
#
_cell.length_a   1.000
_cell.length_b   1.000
_cell.length_c   1.000
_cell.angle_alpha   90.00
_cell.angle_beta   90.00
_cell.angle_gamma   90.00
#
_symmetry.space_group_name_H-M   'P 1'
#
loop_
_entity.id
_entity.type
_entity.pdbx_description
1 polymer ?
#
loop_
_entity_poly.entity_id
_entity_poly.type
_entity_poly.pdbx_seq_one_letter_code
_entity_poly.pdbx_strand_id
1 'polypeptide(L)'
;MPTTAALPVFQPGQTAASARASLKQAVRVMDQARHCAVLWFADIMARGLYRDLGFASIQIYAQEELGFSRTRIGDFVRMARKLDDLPQIRQSLETGKIGYTKAREIIKVSTPATEKEWVKVACTTPRRRLAEDVARVR
;
A
#
# COMPACT_ATOMS: atom_id res chain seq x y z
N MET A 1 16.47 -1.96 -4.87
CA MET A 1 15.25 -2.77 -5.10
C MET A 1 14.78 -3.31 -3.76
N PRO A 2 13.50 -3.16 -3.37
CA PRO A 2 13.00 -3.84 -2.18
C PRO A 2 13.17 -5.35 -2.39
N THR A 3 13.84 -6.03 -1.46
CA THR A 3 13.96 -7.50 -1.48
C THR A 3 12.56 -8.09 -1.41
N THR A 4 12.06 -8.61 -2.53
CA THR A 4 10.83 -9.39 -2.57
C THR A 4 11.05 -10.62 -1.71
N ALA A 5 10.36 -10.69 -0.59
CA ALA A 5 10.37 -11.86 0.25
C ALA A 5 9.65 -13.01 -0.48
N ALA A 6 10.24 -14.19 -0.47
CA ALA A 6 9.57 -15.38 -1.00
C ALA A 6 8.41 -15.80 -0.09
N LEU A 7 7.31 -16.23 -0.69
CA LEU A 7 6.17 -16.78 0.04
C LEU A 7 6.60 -18.12 0.68
N PRO A 8 6.41 -18.32 2.01
CA PRO A 8 6.72 -19.59 2.63
C PRO A 8 5.74 -20.68 2.16
N VAL A 9 6.25 -21.88 1.92
CA VAL A 9 5.42 -23.05 1.60
C VAL A 9 4.67 -23.49 2.86
N PHE A 10 3.37 -23.71 2.74
CA PHE A 10 2.56 -24.22 3.85
C PHE A 10 2.97 -25.65 4.20
N GLN A 11 3.27 -25.88 5.49
CA GLN A 11 3.59 -27.19 6.03
C GLN A 11 2.78 -27.42 7.32
N PRO A 12 1.87 -28.40 7.37
CA PRO A 12 1.11 -28.70 8.58
C PRO A 12 1.99 -29.39 9.64
N GLY A 13 1.55 -29.38 10.90
CA GLY A 13 2.22 -30.10 12.00
C GLY A 13 3.52 -29.46 12.53
N GLN A 14 3.79 -28.21 12.16
CA GLN A 14 4.97 -27.48 12.66
C GLN A 14 4.85 -27.07 14.13
N THR A 15 5.99 -26.80 14.76
CA THR A 15 6.04 -26.21 16.11
C THR A 15 5.43 -24.80 16.13
N ALA A 16 4.95 -24.35 17.29
CA ALA A 16 4.36 -23.02 17.45
C ALA A 16 5.30 -21.87 16.99
N ALA A 17 6.61 -22.00 17.26
CA ALA A 17 7.61 -21.01 16.84
C ALA A 17 7.75 -20.95 15.31
N SER A 18 7.83 -22.10 14.65
CA SER A 18 7.95 -22.20 13.19
C SER A 18 6.66 -21.71 12.49
N ALA A 19 5.49 -22.16 12.95
CA ALA A 19 4.21 -21.73 12.41
C ALA A 19 4.03 -20.20 12.53
N ARG A 20 4.38 -19.61 13.68
CA ARG A 20 4.34 -18.15 13.88
C ARG A 20 5.31 -17.42 12.94
N ALA A 21 6.51 -17.94 12.74
CA ALA A 21 7.50 -17.36 11.84
C ALA A 21 7.02 -17.39 10.38
N SER A 22 6.52 -18.54 9.92
CA SER A 22 5.93 -18.72 8.58
C SER A 22 4.73 -17.79 8.36
N LEU A 23 3.82 -17.69 9.34
CA LEU A 23 2.67 -16.77 9.24
C LEU A 23 3.12 -15.30 9.16
N LYS A 24 4.06 -14.88 10.01
CA LYS A 24 4.62 -13.52 9.95
C LYS A 24 5.26 -13.23 8.59
N GLN A 25 5.96 -14.21 8.02
CA GLN A 25 6.58 -14.08 6.72
C GLN A 25 5.55 -13.98 5.59
N ALA A 26 4.53 -14.83 5.58
CA ALA A 26 3.43 -14.75 4.60
C ALA A 26 2.72 -13.39 4.65
N VAL A 27 2.44 -12.87 5.85
CA VAL A 27 1.83 -11.54 6.02
C VAL A 27 2.74 -10.42 5.47
N ARG A 28 4.07 -10.51 5.66
CA ARG A 28 5.01 -9.55 5.07
C ARG A 28 4.98 -9.59 3.54
N VAL A 29 4.93 -10.78 2.95
CA VAL A 29 4.81 -10.95 1.48
C VAL A 29 3.50 -10.36 0.97
N MET A 30 2.38 -10.59 1.67
CA MET A 30 1.10 -9.98 1.32
C MET A 30 1.16 -8.44 1.36
N ASP A 31 1.81 -7.87 2.37
CA ASP A 31 1.97 -6.42 2.48
C ASP A 31 2.88 -5.85 1.38
N GLN A 32 3.95 -6.56 1.00
CA GLN A 32 4.79 -6.21 -0.15
C GLN A 32 4.03 -6.29 -1.48
N ALA A 33 3.22 -7.34 -1.69
CA ALA A 33 2.39 -7.49 -2.87
C ALA A 33 1.35 -6.37 -2.97
N ARG A 34 0.69 -6.02 -1.85
CA ARG A 34 -0.24 -4.87 -1.79
C ARG A 34 0.46 -3.55 -2.09
N HIS A 35 1.64 -3.34 -1.52
CA HIS A 35 2.45 -2.17 -1.80
C HIS A 35 2.75 -2.03 -3.30
N CYS A 36 3.25 -3.10 -3.92
CA CYS A 36 3.55 -3.14 -5.35
C CYS A 36 2.30 -2.87 -6.20
N ALA A 37 1.18 -3.53 -5.88
CA ALA A 37 -0.08 -3.38 -6.61
C ALA A 37 -0.60 -1.93 -6.60
N VAL A 38 -0.46 -1.21 -5.49
CA VAL A 38 -0.92 0.19 -5.38
C VAL A 38 -0.08 1.12 -6.23
N LEU A 39 1.24 0.92 -6.28
CA LEU A 39 2.12 1.72 -7.13
C LEU A 39 1.83 1.49 -8.61
N TRP A 40 1.68 0.23 -9.04
CA TRP A 40 1.28 -0.09 -10.42
C TRP A 40 -0.10 0.45 -10.77
N PHE A 41 -1.07 0.31 -9.88
CA PHE A 41 -2.40 0.86 -10.10
C PHE A 41 -2.36 2.39 -10.25
N ALA A 42 -1.58 3.07 -9.41
CA ALA A 42 -1.40 4.52 -9.50
C ALA A 42 -0.72 4.92 -10.82
N ASP A 43 0.29 4.19 -11.27
CA ASP A 43 0.96 4.43 -12.56
C ASP A 43 -0.01 4.25 -13.74
N ILE A 44 -0.74 3.13 -13.80
CA ILE A 44 -1.74 2.84 -14.83
C ILE A 44 -2.82 3.93 -14.86
N MET A 45 -3.29 4.36 -13.69
CA MET A 45 -4.32 5.39 -13.58
C MET A 45 -3.79 6.76 -14.03
N ALA A 46 -2.61 7.17 -13.56
CA ALA A 46 -2.02 8.48 -13.86
C ALA A 46 -1.67 8.64 -15.34
N ARG A 47 -1.15 7.57 -15.95
CA ARG A 47 -0.77 7.53 -17.37
C ARG A 47 -1.93 7.19 -18.31
N GLY A 48 -3.10 6.87 -17.77
CA GLY A 48 -4.26 6.51 -18.58
C GLY A 48 -4.14 5.17 -19.32
N LEU A 49 -3.22 4.29 -18.92
CA LEU A 49 -2.89 3.04 -19.66
C LEU A 49 -4.07 2.07 -19.75
N TYR A 50 -5.06 2.20 -18.87
CA TYR A 50 -6.31 1.44 -18.98
C TYR A 50 -7.03 1.68 -20.31
N ARG A 51 -6.85 2.85 -20.94
CA ARG A 51 -7.42 3.16 -22.26
C ARG A 51 -6.69 2.40 -23.38
N ASP A 52 -5.37 2.32 -23.29
CA ASP A 52 -4.54 1.55 -24.24
C ASP A 52 -4.82 0.05 -24.15
N LEU A 53 -5.24 -0.41 -22.96
CA LEU A 53 -5.73 -1.77 -22.71
C LEU A 53 -7.19 -1.98 -23.15
N GLY A 54 -7.85 -0.97 -23.75
CA GLY A 54 -9.20 -1.08 -24.30
C GLY A 54 -10.34 -0.80 -23.32
N PHE A 55 -10.06 -0.36 -22.10
CA PHE A 55 -11.09 -0.08 -21.09
C PHE A 55 -11.53 1.39 -21.10
N ALA A 56 -12.84 1.63 -21.00
CA ALA A 56 -13.40 2.98 -21.01
C ALA A 56 -13.12 3.79 -19.72
N SER A 57 -12.79 3.12 -18.60
CA SER A 57 -12.42 3.77 -17.34
C SER A 57 -11.56 2.88 -16.46
N ILE A 58 -10.84 3.49 -15.51
CA ILE A 58 -10.06 2.75 -14.52
C ILE A 58 -10.94 1.85 -13.64
N GLN A 59 -12.20 2.24 -13.39
CA GLN A 59 -13.14 1.44 -12.61
C GLN A 59 -13.53 0.16 -13.34
N ILE A 60 -13.78 0.23 -14.66
CA ILE A 60 -14.10 -0.95 -15.47
C ILE A 60 -12.89 -1.87 -15.52
N TYR A 61 -11.70 -1.34 -15.83
CA TYR A 61 -10.44 -2.10 -15.79
C TYR A 61 -10.25 -2.82 -14.44
N ALA A 62 -10.40 -2.11 -13.33
CA ALA A 62 -10.19 -2.69 -12.01
C ALA A 62 -11.26 -3.73 -11.64
N GLN A 63 -12.48 -3.59 -12.14
CA GLN A 63 -13.56 -4.53 -11.88
C GLN A 63 -13.43 -5.79 -12.74
N GLU A 64 -13.23 -5.65 -14.05
CA GLU A 64 -13.26 -6.73 -15.03
C GLU A 64 -11.93 -7.49 -15.08
N GLU A 65 -10.80 -6.79 -15.12
CA GLU A 65 -9.49 -7.43 -15.25
C GLU A 65 -8.91 -7.85 -13.89
N LEU A 66 -9.07 -7.01 -12.86
CA LEU A 66 -8.47 -7.26 -11.55
C LEU A 66 -9.42 -7.92 -10.54
N GLY A 67 -10.71 -8.05 -10.88
CA GLY A 67 -11.73 -8.64 -10.01
C GLY A 67 -11.95 -7.86 -8.70
N PHE A 68 -11.66 -6.56 -8.66
CA PHE A 68 -11.79 -5.76 -7.44
C PHE A 68 -13.26 -5.43 -7.15
N SER A 69 -13.62 -5.46 -5.86
CA SER A 69 -14.91 -4.93 -5.42
C SER A 69 -14.97 -3.42 -5.53
N ARG A 70 -16.17 -2.84 -5.67
CA ARG A 70 -16.37 -1.37 -5.74
C ARG A 70 -15.67 -0.62 -4.61
N THR A 71 -15.74 -1.15 -3.38
CA THR A 71 -15.06 -0.56 -2.21
C THR A 71 -13.54 -0.57 -2.39
N ARG A 72 -12.97 -1.68 -2.87
CA ARG A 72 -11.53 -1.80 -3.11
C ARG A 72 -11.06 -0.87 -4.22
N ILE A 73 -11.83 -0.75 -5.31
CA ILE A 73 -11.57 0.19 -6.39
C ILE A 73 -11.54 1.62 -5.84
N GLY A 74 -12.54 2.00 -5.06
CA GLY A 74 -12.61 3.32 -4.42
C GLY A 74 -11.40 3.62 -3.53
N ASP A 75 -10.96 2.65 -2.73
CA ASP A 75 -9.77 2.76 -1.89
C ASP A 75 -8.50 2.98 -2.73
N PHE A 76 -8.32 2.19 -3.79
CA PHE A 76 -7.16 2.29 -4.68
C PHE A 76 -7.13 3.62 -5.46
N VAL A 77 -8.25 4.05 -6.01
CA VAL A 77 -8.36 5.34 -6.71
C VAL A 77 -8.09 6.51 -5.77
N ARG A 78 -8.65 6.49 -4.55
CA ARG A 78 -8.39 7.53 -3.55
C ARG A 78 -6.91 7.59 -3.17
N MET A 79 -6.31 6.43 -2.93
CA MET A 79 -4.89 6.32 -2.60
C MET A 79 -4.03 6.87 -3.73
N ALA A 80 -4.25 6.43 -4.97
CA ALA A 80 -3.49 6.85 -6.13
C ALA A 80 -3.55 8.37 -6.35
N ARG A 81 -4.75 8.97 -6.29
CA ARG A 81 -4.92 10.44 -6.40
C ARG A 81 -4.17 11.19 -5.30
N LYS A 82 -4.25 10.71 -4.06
CA LYS A 82 -3.52 11.33 -2.94
C LYS A 82 -2.01 11.23 -3.09
N LEU A 83 -1.50 10.17 -3.71
CA LEU A 83 -0.06 10.03 -3.97
C LEU A 83 0.43 11.00 -5.05
N ASP A 84 -0.44 11.48 -5.95
CA ASP A 84 -0.10 12.55 -6.89
C ASP A 84 0.11 13.88 -6.16
N ASP A 85 -0.72 14.17 -5.16
CA ASP A 85 -0.63 15.41 -4.35
C ASP A 85 0.45 15.36 -3.26
N LEU A 86 0.96 14.16 -2.92
CA LEU A 86 1.86 13.91 -1.79
C LEU A 86 3.15 13.20 -2.25
N PRO A 87 4.02 13.91 -3.00
CA PRO A 87 5.17 13.31 -3.68
C PRO A 87 6.19 12.68 -2.73
N GLN A 88 6.30 13.14 -1.47
CA GLN A 88 7.26 12.56 -0.53
C GLN A 88 6.75 11.26 0.08
N ILE A 89 5.45 11.13 0.27
CA ILE A 89 4.84 9.85 0.67
C ILE A 89 4.98 8.86 -0.49
N ARG A 90 4.71 9.29 -1.73
CA ARG A 90 4.94 8.49 -2.94
C ARG A 90 6.38 7.99 -3.01
N GLN A 91 7.37 8.89 -2.91
CA GLN A 91 8.78 8.51 -2.96
C GLN A 91 9.15 7.56 -1.81
N SER A 92 8.60 7.77 -0.62
CA SER A 92 8.86 6.90 0.54
C SER A 92 8.24 5.52 0.38
N LEU A 93 7.11 5.41 -0.32
CA LEU A 93 6.57 4.13 -0.77
C LEU A 93 7.49 3.50 -1.81
N GLU A 94 7.77 4.18 -2.92
CA GLU A 94 8.59 3.64 -4.02
C GLU A 94 9.96 3.13 -3.58
N THR A 95 10.60 3.83 -2.63
CA THR A 95 11.90 3.44 -2.05
C THR A 95 11.81 2.36 -0.97
N GLY A 96 10.59 1.96 -0.57
CA GLY A 96 10.34 1.00 0.49
C GLY A 96 10.63 1.51 1.91
N LYS A 97 10.89 2.82 2.07
CA LYS A 97 11.12 3.45 3.39
C LYS A 97 9.91 3.31 4.31
N ILE A 98 8.71 3.37 3.75
CA ILE A 98 7.46 3.09 4.48
C ILE A 98 6.67 1.98 3.79
N GLY A 99 6.07 1.09 4.60
CA GLY A 99 5.16 0.05 4.10
C GLY A 99 3.78 0.60 3.76
N TYR A 100 3.04 -0.12 2.91
CA TYR A 100 1.69 0.25 2.44
C TYR A 100 0.75 0.65 3.59
N THR A 101 0.72 -0.17 4.64
CA THR A 101 -0.20 0.04 5.76
C THR A 101 0.08 1.33 6.52
N LYS A 102 1.35 1.74 6.66
CA LYS A 102 1.69 3.02 7.30
C LYS A 102 1.35 4.20 6.39
N ALA A 103 1.66 4.09 5.09
CA ALA A 103 1.33 5.12 4.12
C ALA A 103 -0.19 5.38 4.03
N ARG A 104 -1.00 4.32 4.03
CA ARG A 104 -2.47 4.42 4.04
C ARG A 104 -3.01 5.15 5.26
N GLU A 105 -2.35 5.05 6.42
CA GLU A 105 -2.76 5.80 7.61
C GLU A 105 -2.39 7.28 7.49
N ILE A 106 -1.14 7.59 7.15
CA ILE A 106 -0.70 8.99 7.11
C ILE A 106 -1.34 9.80 5.98
N ILE A 107 -1.68 9.20 4.85
CA ILE A 107 -2.33 9.88 3.71
C ILE A 107 -3.70 10.48 4.09
N LYS A 108 -4.36 9.96 5.13
CA LYS A 108 -5.65 10.47 5.59
C LYS A 108 -5.56 11.88 6.19
N VAL A 109 -4.40 12.24 6.74
CA VAL A 109 -4.16 13.48 7.50
C VAL A 109 -3.02 14.33 6.92
N SER A 110 -2.27 13.79 5.95
CA SER A 110 -1.16 14.49 5.32
C SER A 110 -1.63 15.52 4.31
N THR A 111 -0.97 16.68 4.34
CA THR A 111 -1.05 17.73 3.32
C THR A 111 0.33 17.92 2.70
N PRO A 112 0.47 18.62 1.57
CA PRO A 112 1.79 18.91 0.98
C PRO A 112 2.75 19.62 1.96
N ALA A 113 2.22 20.39 2.91
CA ALA A 113 3.02 21.06 3.94
C ALA A 113 3.48 20.11 5.06
N THR A 114 2.69 19.08 5.39
CA THR A 114 2.93 18.20 6.55
C THR A 114 3.46 16.81 6.19
N GLU A 115 3.49 16.46 4.90
CA GLU A 115 3.89 15.12 4.45
C GLU A 115 5.30 14.70 4.90
N LYS A 116 6.26 15.65 4.99
CA LYS A 116 7.63 15.37 5.44
C LYS A 116 7.64 14.79 6.86
N GLU A 117 6.88 15.43 7.74
CA GLU A 117 6.84 15.08 9.16
C GLU A 117 6.12 13.76 9.35
N TRP A 118 5.01 13.56 8.63
CA TRP A 118 4.28 12.30 8.66
C TRP A 118 5.11 11.12 8.14
N VAL A 119 5.93 11.32 7.10
CA VAL A 119 6.89 10.31 6.63
C VAL A 119 7.90 9.98 7.72
N LYS A 120 8.48 11.00 8.37
CA LYS A 120 9.44 10.81 9.47
C LYS A 120 8.85 10.00 10.61
N VAL A 121 7.66 10.39 11.08
CA VAL A 121 6.92 9.65 12.13
C VAL A 121 6.62 8.23 11.67
N ALA A 122 6.19 8.02 10.42
CA ALA A 122 5.93 6.69 9.89
C ALA A 122 7.19 5.80 9.82
N CYS A 123 8.37 6.37 9.60
CA CYS A 123 9.63 5.61 9.62
C CYS A 123 10.01 5.15 11.03
N THR A 124 9.85 6.01 12.05
CA THR A 124 10.33 5.74 13.41
C THR A 124 9.30 5.05 14.30
N THR A 125 8.00 5.17 14.00
CA THR A 125 6.93 4.78 14.91
C THR A 125 6.28 3.46 14.51
N PRO A 126 6.04 2.51 15.44
CA PRO A 126 5.27 1.30 15.17
C PRO A 126 3.86 1.63 14.69
N ARG A 127 3.29 0.77 13.84
CA ARG A 127 1.97 1.00 13.20
C ARG A 127 0.87 1.39 14.19
N ARG A 128 0.80 0.73 15.35
CA ARG A 128 -0.26 0.98 16.35
C ARG A 128 -0.22 2.43 16.85
N ARG A 129 0.95 2.89 17.28
CA ARG A 129 1.16 4.26 17.75
C ARG A 129 0.97 5.27 16.61
N LEU A 130 1.41 4.96 15.39
CA LEU A 130 1.13 5.80 14.23
C LEU A 130 -0.38 6.01 13.99
N ALA A 131 -1.19 4.96 14.16
CA ALA A 131 -2.64 5.07 14.03
C ALA A 131 -3.26 5.94 15.14
N GLU A 132 -2.73 5.86 16.37
CA GLU A 132 -3.12 6.73 17.48
C GLU A 132 -2.76 8.20 17.20
N ASP A 133 -1.56 8.46 16.67
CA ASP A 133 -1.10 9.80 16.31
C ASP A 133 -1.97 10.41 15.18
N VAL A 134 -2.27 9.62 14.14
CA VAL A 134 -3.17 10.02 13.04
C VAL A 134 -4.58 10.32 13.55
N ALA A 135 -5.11 9.51 14.48
CA ALA A 135 -6.45 9.71 15.04
C ALA A 135 -6.58 10.99 15.87
N ARG A 136 -5.48 11.55 16.41
CA ARG A 136 -5.51 12.81 17.17
C ARG A 136 -5.61 14.05 16.28
N VAL A 137 -5.23 13.93 15.01
CA VAL A 137 -5.15 15.04 14.05
C VAL A 137 -6.31 15.00 13.04
N ARG A 138 -7.05 13.88 13.00
CA ARG A 138 -8.20 13.65 12.12
C ARG A 138 -9.49 14.16 12.76
#